data_AF-A0A3N5P4X1-F1
#
_entry.id   AF-A0A3N5P4X1-F1
#
_cell.length_a   1.000
_cell.length_b   1.000
_cell.length_c   1.000
_cell.angle_alpha   90.00
_cell.angle_beta   90.00
_cell.angle_gamma   90.00
#
_symmetry.space_group_name_H-M   'P 1'
#
loop_
_entity.id
_entity.type
_entity.pdbx_description
1 polymer ?
#
loop_
_entity_poly.entity_id
_entity_poly.type
_entity_poly.pdbx_seq_one_letter_code
_entity_poly.pdbx_strand_id
1 'polypeptide(L)'
;ELRPYRRRGEISSWAQDPTVIAYLEERLAKYRYVAIGEFHLYGADADLPVPRRMVQLAKQHGLMLHAHSDADAIERLFRQDPAARILWAHAGFESPARVRELLAKHKQLWADLAFRSDHGAGGKVAADWRPVFLEFSDRFMVGTDTFTPERLFYVPEHATWSRAWLADLPPEIAERIAWKNGEALLGGALGKRP
;
A
#
# COMPACT_ATOMS: atom_id res chain seq x y z
N GLU A 1 -7.94 8.13 -2.75
CA GLU A 1 -6.86 8.56 -1.83
C GLU A 1 -6.49 10.02 -2.10
N LEU A 2 -5.83 10.67 -1.14
CA LEU A 2 -5.29 12.03 -1.27
C LEU A 2 -3.77 11.96 -1.43
N ARG A 3 -3.27 12.23 -2.63
CA ARG A 3 -1.83 12.29 -2.89
C ARG A 3 -1.24 13.59 -2.31
N PRO A 4 -0.09 13.55 -1.62
CA PRO A 4 0.47 14.75 -0.97
C PRO A 4 1.11 15.75 -1.95
N TYR A 5 1.55 15.30 -3.12
CA TYR A 5 2.06 16.16 -4.18
C TYR A 5 1.02 16.41 -5.29
N ARG A 6 1.05 17.61 -5.85
CA ARG A 6 0.03 18.12 -6.78
C ARG A 6 0.28 17.68 -8.21
N ARG A 7 1.54 17.40 -8.56
CA ARG A 7 1.99 17.07 -9.92
C ARG A 7 3.04 15.96 -9.88
N ARG A 8 3.15 15.22 -10.98
CA ARG A 8 4.12 14.11 -11.10
C ARG A 8 5.58 14.55 -10.89
N GLY A 9 5.95 15.76 -11.29
CA GLY A 9 7.31 16.30 -11.11
C GLY A 9 7.70 16.60 -9.66
N GLU A 10 6.78 16.51 -8.71
CA GLU A 10 7.02 16.79 -7.28
C GLU A 10 7.33 15.52 -6.47
N ILE A 11 7.30 14.33 -7.10
CA ILE A 11 7.52 13.03 -6.44
C ILE A 11 8.81 12.99 -5.59
N SER A 12 9.89 13.61 -6.08
CA SER A 12 11.19 13.58 -5.40
C SER A 12 11.43 14.73 -4.42
N SER A 13 10.52 15.71 -4.32
CA SER A 13 10.74 16.94 -3.55
C SER A 13 9.63 17.26 -2.54
N TRP A 14 8.46 16.64 -2.65
CA TRP A 14 7.30 16.94 -1.80
C TRP A 14 7.58 16.84 -0.30
N ALA A 15 8.44 15.90 0.12
CA ALA A 15 8.77 15.67 1.53
C ALA A 15 9.52 16.86 2.17
N GLN A 16 10.03 17.80 1.36
CA GLN A 16 10.71 19.01 1.81
C GLN A 16 9.89 20.27 1.55
N ASP A 17 8.75 20.17 0.86
CA ASP A 17 7.92 21.31 0.49
C ASP A 17 6.86 21.60 1.57
N PRO A 18 7.02 22.66 2.39
CA PRO A 18 6.10 22.97 3.47
C PRO A 18 4.69 23.31 2.99
N THR A 19 4.52 23.72 1.73
CA THR A 19 3.20 24.04 1.16
C THR A 19 2.32 22.80 0.99
N VAL A 20 2.89 21.59 1.06
CA VAL A 20 2.13 20.33 1.05
C VAL A 20 1.17 20.25 2.22
N ILE A 21 1.54 20.76 3.41
CA ILE A 21 0.70 20.64 4.60
C ILE A 21 -0.58 21.46 4.46
N ALA A 22 -0.47 22.72 4.07
CA ALA A 22 -1.64 23.57 3.84
C ALA A 22 -2.56 22.96 2.77
N TYR A 23 -1.97 22.39 1.71
CA TYR A 23 -2.72 21.66 0.69
C TYR A 23 -3.46 20.43 1.26
N LEU A 24 -2.77 19.58 2.03
CA LEU A 24 -3.41 18.41 2.65
C LEU A 24 -4.57 18.83 3.55
N GLU A 25 -4.37 19.82 4.42
CA GLU A 25 -5.40 20.33 5.33
C GLU A 25 -6.62 20.89 4.58
N GLU A 26 -6.40 21.69 3.54
CA GLU A 26 -7.49 22.21 2.69
C GLU A 26 -8.30 21.08 2.05
N ARG A 27 -7.62 20.07 1.49
CA ARG A 27 -8.29 18.94 0.84
C ARG A 27 -9.06 18.08 1.84
N LEU A 28 -8.46 17.79 2.99
CA LEU A 28 -9.09 17.01 4.07
C LEU A 28 -10.30 17.71 4.68
N ALA A 29 -10.31 19.06 4.72
CA ALA A 29 -11.47 19.82 5.17
C ALA A 29 -12.64 19.77 4.17
N LYS A 30 -12.33 19.66 2.86
CA LYS A 30 -13.33 19.76 1.79
C LYS A 30 -13.87 18.42 1.30
N TYR A 31 -13.09 17.34 1.39
CA TYR A 31 -13.43 16.05 0.81
C TYR A 31 -13.22 14.91 1.79
N ARG A 32 -13.94 13.81 1.56
CA ARG A 32 -13.75 12.56 2.30
C ARG A 32 -12.73 11.69 1.57
N TYR A 33 -11.76 11.19 2.32
CA TYR A 33 -10.73 10.27 1.85
C TYR A 33 -10.71 9.04 2.75
N VAL A 34 -10.15 7.94 2.25
CA VAL A 34 -9.88 6.72 3.05
C VAL A 34 -8.38 6.52 3.32
N ALA A 35 -7.53 7.21 2.55
CA ALA A 35 -6.08 7.12 2.63
C ALA A 35 -5.41 8.40 2.12
N ILE A 36 -4.19 8.66 2.61
CA ILE A 36 -3.21 9.60 2.03
C ILE A 36 -2.17 8.78 1.26
N GLY A 37 -1.93 9.14 0.01
CA GLY A 37 -1.04 8.45 -0.92
C GLY A 37 -1.69 8.29 -2.29
N GLU A 38 -1.14 7.45 -3.17
CA GLU A 38 0.19 6.83 -3.06
C GLU A 38 1.26 7.94 -2.98
N PHE A 39 2.16 7.85 -2.01
CA PHE A 39 3.29 8.77 -1.84
C PHE A 39 4.61 8.03 -1.93
N HIS A 40 5.65 8.70 -2.43
CA HIS A 40 7.00 8.14 -2.53
C HIS A 40 7.86 8.66 -1.39
N LEU A 41 8.42 7.77 -0.58
CA LEU A 41 9.16 8.12 0.64
C LEU A 41 10.17 7.04 1.00
N TYR A 42 11.43 7.40 1.23
CA TYR A 42 12.51 6.43 1.41
C TYR A 42 13.38 6.78 2.61
N GLY A 43 13.80 5.75 3.35
CA GLY A 43 14.70 5.86 4.49
C GLY A 43 14.40 7.04 5.44
N ALA A 44 15.43 7.83 5.73
CA ALA A 44 15.38 8.92 6.68
C ALA A 44 14.45 10.09 6.28
N ASP A 45 14.04 10.19 5.01
CA ASP A 45 13.12 11.25 4.58
C ASP A 45 11.76 11.11 5.28
N ALA A 46 11.40 9.91 5.74
CA ALA A 46 10.21 9.71 6.56
C ALA A 46 10.20 10.56 7.84
N ASP A 47 11.38 10.94 8.35
CA ASP A 47 11.51 11.75 9.56
C ASP A 47 11.52 13.27 9.28
N LEU A 48 11.38 13.70 8.02
CA LEU A 48 11.26 15.12 7.68
C LEU A 48 9.96 15.75 8.22
N PRO A 49 9.91 17.09 8.40
CA PRO A 49 8.75 17.76 8.98
C PRO A 49 7.44 17.52 8.22
N VAL A 50 7.48 17.48 6.89
CA VAL A 50 6.27 17.32 6.05
C VAL A 50 5.71 15.89 6.17
N PRO A 51 6.47 14.80 5.96
CA PRO A 51 6.00 13.44 6.24
C PRO A 51 5.50 13.24 7.68
N ARG A 52 6.20 13.77 8.69
CA ARG A 52 5.73 13.70 10.09
C ARG A 52 4.35 14.32 10.27
N ARG A 53 4.14 15.52 9.70
CA ARG A 53 2.85 16.19 9.78
C ARG A 53 1.77 15.47 8.97
N MET A 54 2.12 14.86 7.84
CA MET A 54 1.24 13.99 7.07
C MET A 54 0.77 12.77 7.88
N VAL A 55 1.68 12.09 8.60
CA VAL A 55 1.33 10.95 9.50
C VAL A 55 0.37 11.41 10.60
N GLN A 56 0.61 12.57 11.19
CA GLN A 56 -0.31 13.14 12.20
C GLN A 56 -1.69 13.43 11.62
N LEU A 57 -1.77 14.02 10.41
CA LEU A 57 -3.05 14.26 9.73
C LEU A 57 -3.77 12.94 9.42
N ALA A 58 -3.05 11.92 8.95
CA ALA A 58 -3.63 10.60 8.71
C ALA A 58 -4.25 10.02 9.99
N LYS A 59 -3.52 10.11 11.12
CA LYS A 59 -4.01 9.68 12.44
C LYS A 59 -5.25 10.47 12.87
N GLN A 60 -5.22 11.80 12.78
CA GLN A 60 -6.33 12.68 13.17
C GLN A 60 -7.61 12.39 12.39
N HIS A 61 -7.48 12.05 11.11
CA HIS A 61 -8.61 11.76 10.23
C HIS A 61 -8.94 10.27 10.12
N GLY A 62 -8.24 9.38 10.83
CA GLY A 62 -8.44 7.93 10.77
C GLY A 62 -8.14 7.32 9.39
N LEU A 63 -7.22 7.94 8.64
CA LEU A 63 -6.85 7.55 7.29
C LEU A 63 -5.71 6.53 7.28
N MET A 64 -5.67 5.74 6.23
CA MET A 64 -4.51 4.90 5.94
C MET A 64 -3.41 5.69 5.23
N LEU A 65 -2.18 5.19 5.32
CA LEU A 65 -1.05 5.62 4.50
C LEU A 65 -0.86 4.61 3.37
N HIS A 66 -0.92 5.08 2.11
CA HIS A 66 -0.55 4.27 0.96
C HIS A 66 0.89 4.64 0.55
N ALA A 67 1.84 3.82 0.97
CA ALA A 67 3.26 4.14 0.97
C ALA A 67 4.00 3.38 -0.14
N HIS A 68 4.49 4.10 -1.14
CA HIS A 68 5.54 3.64 -2.03
C HIS A 68 6.88 3.92 -1.36
N SER A 69 7.43 2.92 -0.70
CA SER A 69 8.55 3.13 0.21
C SER A 69 9.42 1.90 0.38
N ASP A 70 10.65 2.11 0.85
CA ASP A 70 11.51 1.03 1.31
C ASP A 70 11.14 0.54 2.72
N ALA A 71 11.78 -0.54 3.17
CA ALA A 71 11.58 -1.10 4.49
C ALA A 71 11.96 -0.14 5.64
N ASP A 72 12.98 0.72 5.45
CA ASP A 72 13.43 1.67 6.48
C ASP A 72 12.37 2.77 6.70
N ALA A 73 11.79 3.31 5.63
CA ALA A 73 10.69 4.26 5.73
C ALA A 73 9.46 3.65 6.42
N ILE A 74 9.09 2.40 6.12
CA ILE A 74 7.99 1.69 6.81
C ILE A 74 8.25 1.62 8.32
N GLU A 75 9.45 1.21 8.72
CA GLU A 75 9.86 1.15 10.13
C GLU A 75 9.77 2.52 10.82
N ARG A 76 10.18 3.59 10.12
CA ARG A 76 10.11 4.96 10.65
C ARG A 76 8.69 5.47 10.76
N LEU A 77 7.82 5.17 9.79
CA LEU A 77 6.40 5.52 9.86
C LEU A 77 5.74 4.89 11.10
N PHE A 78 5.98 3.59 11.35
CA PHE A 78 5.48 2.93 12.56
C PHE A 78 6.13 3.43 13.86
N ARG A 79 7.39 3.90 13.81
CA ARG A 79 8.02 4.55 14.97
C ARG A 79 7.32 5.87 15.33
N GLN A 80 6.82 6.59 14.33
CA GLN A 80 6.08 7.85 14.54
C GLN A 80 4.66 7.59 15.03
N ASP A 81 3.98 6.58 14.48
CA ASP A 81 2.68 6.15 14.95
C ASP A 81 2.56 4.62 14.92
N PRO A 82 2.74 3.93 16.08
CA PRO A 82 2.63 2.47 16.15
C PRO A 82 1.25 1.92 15.81
N ALA A 83 0.24 2.79 15.76
CA ALA A 83 -1.13 2.48 15.37
C ALA A 83 -1.46 2.92 13.94
N ALA A 84 -0.46 3.32 13.14
CA ALA A 84 -0.67 3.67 11.74
C ALA A 84 -1.22 2.47 10.95
N ARG A 85 -2.16 2.74 10.05
CA ARG A 85 -2.64 1.76 9.06
C ARG A 85 -1.92 2.01 7.76
N ILE A 86 -1.08 1.08 7.29
CA ILE A 86 -0.24 1.28 6.11
C ILE A 86 -0.54 0.22 5.06
N LEU A 87 -0.89 0.64 3.84
CA LEU A 87 -0.83 -0.18 2.63
C LEU A 87 0.52 0.10 1.96
N TRP A 88 1.38 -0.91 1.93
CA TRP A 88 2.74 -0.82 1.39
C TRP A 88 2.74 -1.22 -0.07
N ALA A 89 2.89 -0.22 -0.94
CA ALA A 89 2.84 -0.39 -2.38
C ALA A 89 3.95 -1.34 -2.84
N HIS A 90 3.57 -2.32 -3.66
CA HIS A 90 4.48 -3.31 -4.24
C HIS A 90 5.33 -4.05 -3.18
N ALA A 91 4.90 -4.10 -1.92
CA ALA A 91 5.67 -4.55 -0.77
C ALA A 91 7.14 -4.05 -0.78
N GLY A 92 7.33 -2.78 -1.20
CA GLY A 92 8.63 -2.11 -1.30
C GLY A 92 9.65 -2.75 -2.24
N PHE A 93 9.23 -3.64 -3.15
CA PHE A 93 10.12 -4.50 -3.95
C PHE A 93 11.08 -5.36 -3.11
N GLU A 94 10.73 -5.59 -1.84
CA GLU A 94 11.55 -6.38 -0.91
C GLU A 94 11.45 -7.89 -1.19
N SER A 95 12.43 -8.64 -0.68
CA SER A 95 12.40 -10.11 -0.70
C SER A 95 11.25 -10.67 0.14
N PRO A 96 10.74 -11.89 -0.16
CA PRO A 96 9.67 -12.51 0.63
C PRO A 96 10.00 -12.62 2.11
N ALA A 97 11.27 -12.94 2.42
CA ALA A 97 11.76 -13.04 3.79
C ALA A 97 11.66 -11.69 4.53
N ARG A 98 12.02 -10.58 3.86
CA ARG A 98 11.94 -9.25 4.44
C ARG A 98 10.51 -8.76 4.58
N VAL A 99 9.65 -9.05 3.59
CA VAL A 99 8.21 -8.78 3.68
C VAL A 99 7.59 -9.52 4.87
N ARG A 100 7.90 -10.81 5.01
CA ARG A 100 7.45 -11.65 6.14
C ARG A 100 7.84 -11.06 7.49
N GLU A 101 9.10 -10.62 7.64
CA GLU A 101 9.60 -10.02 8.87
C GLU A 101 8.80 -8.77 9.27
N LEU A 102 8.56 -7.85 8.32
CA LEU A 102 7.81 -6.63 8.59
C LEU A 102 6.33 -6.86 8.87
N LEU A 103 5.69 -7.80 8.15
CA LEU A 103 4.30 -8.18 8.40
C LEU A 103 4.12 -8.81 9.79
N ALA A 104 5.08 -9.63 10.22
CA ALA A 104 5.08 -10.23 11.56
C ALA A 104 5.21 -9.17 12.66
N LYS A 105 6.07 -8.17 12.44
CA LYS A 105 6.35 -7.10 13.40
C LYS A 105 5.21 -6.08 13.49
N HIS A 106 4.62 -5.70 12.36
CA HIS A 106 3.64 -4.62 12.29
C HIS A 106 2.26 -5.15 11.93
N LYS A 107 1.37 -5.24 12.93
CA LYS A 107 0.00 -5.79 12.77
C LYS A 107 -0.92 -4.96 11.87
N GLN A 108 -0.56 -3.72 11.54
CA GLN A 108 -1.35 -2.81 10.70
C GLN A 108 -0.63 -2.43 9.39
N LEU A 109 0.21 -3.33 8.87
CA LEU A 109 0.88 -3.26 7.56
C LEU A 109 0.26 -4.23 6.53
N TRP A 110 -0.34 -3.74 5.47
CA TRP A 110 -0.80 -4.57 4.36
C TRP A 110 0.18 -4.44 3.18
N ALA A 111 0.34 -5.49 2.40
CA ALA A 111 1.20 -5.52 1.24
C ALA A 111 0.36 -5.57 -0.04
N ASP A 112 0.56 -4.58 -0.90
CA ASP A 112 0.05 -4.59 -2.27
C ASP A 112 1.04 -5.34 -3.20
N LEU A 113 0.51 -6.14 -4.12
CA LEU A 113 1.29 -6.91 -5.10
C LEU A 113 1.28 -6.27 -6.49
N ALA A 114 0.67 -5.09 -6.66
CA ALA A 114 0.67 -4.41 -7.95
C ALA A 114 2.09 -4.16 -8.43
N PHE A 115 2.29 -4.07 -9.75
CA PHE A 115 3.60 -3.86 -10.38
C PHE A 115 4.70 -4.89 -10.04
N ARG A 116 4.39 -5.97 -9.30
CA ARG A 116 5.28 -7.10 -9.04
C ARG A 116 4.94 -8.30 -9.92
N SER A 117 5.94 -9.13 -10.18
CA SER A 117 5.78 -10.40 -10.92
C SER A 117 6.53 -11.58 -10.29
N ASP A 118 7.43 -11.33 -9.33
CA ASP A 118 8.29 -12.34 -8.71
C ASP A 118 7.55 -13.35 -7.83
N HIS A 119 6.31 -13.04 -7.43
CA HIS A 119 5.47 -13.92 -6.62
C HIS A 119 4.79 -15.06 -7.39
N GLY A 120 4.80 -15.01 -8.73
CA GLY A 120 4.15 -16.02 -9.55
C GLY A 120 4.81 -16.23 -10.90
N ALA A 121 4.94 -17.49 -11.33
CA ALA A 121 5.42 -17.84 -12.67
C ALA A 121 4.75 -19.11 -13.16
N GLY A 122 4.40 -19.18 -14.45
CA GLY A 122 3.80 -20.39 -15.04
C GLY A 122 2.50 -20.84 -14.37
N GLY A 123 1.72 -19.92 -13.81
CA GLY A 123 0.49 -20.24 -13.07
C GLY A 123 0.72 -20.87 -11.69
N LYS A 124 1.92 -20.72 -11.12
CA LYS A 124 2.28 -21.22 -9.79
C LYS A 124 2.78 -20.08 -8.91
N VAL A 125 2.54 -20.19 -7.62
CA VAL A 125 3.16 -19.29 -6.63
C VAL A 125 4.62 -19.67 -6.48
N ALA A 126 5.50 -18.68 -6.45
CA ALA A 126 6.92 -18.92 -6.19
C ALA A 126 7.14 -19.58 -4.82
N ALA A 127 8.12 -20.49 -4.73
CA ALA A 127 8.29 -21.36 -3.56
C ALA A 127 8.56 -20.60 -2.26
N ASP A 128 9.26 -19.47 -2.34
CA ASP A 128 9.60 -18.57 -1.24
C ASP A 128 8.43 -17.65 -0.84
N TRP A 129 7.56 -17.28 -1.78
CA TRP A 129 6.34 -16.51 -1.53
C TRP A 129 5.22 -17.34 -0.90
N ARG A 130 5.09 -18.62 -1.28
CA ARG A 130 4.03 -19.51 -0.79
C ARG A 130 3.90 -19.52 0.74
N PRO A 131 4.94 -19.77 1.55
CA PRO A 131 4.80 -19.76 3.01
C PRO A 131 4.36 -18.40 3.56
N VAL A 132 4.78 -17.29 2.95
CA VAL A 132 4.41 -15.94 3.37
C VAL A 132 2.93 -15.67 3.12
N PHE A 133 2.41 -16.07 1.95
CA PHE A 133 0.97 -15.98 1.66
C PHE A 133 0.12 -16.87 2.57
N LEU A 134 0.60 -18.05 2.92
CA LEU A 134 -0.11 -18.94 3.86
C LEU A 134 -0.16 -18.33 5.27
N GLU A 135 0.95 -17.77 5.75
CA GLU A 135 1.06 -17.21 7.09
C GLU A 135 0.29 -15.89 7.25
N PHE A 136 0.34 -15.01 6.24
CA PHE A 136 -0.24 -13.66 6.28
C PHE A 136 -1.36 -13.48 5.24
N SER A 137 -2.18 -14.52 5.05
CA SER A 137 -3.23 -14.54 4.01
C SER A 137 -4.23 -13.39 4.05
N ASP A 138 -4.40 -12.73 5.19
CA ASP A 138 -5.27 -11.57 5.42
C ASP A 138 -4.58 -10.21 5.17
N ARG A 139 -3.30 -10.22 4.77
CA ARG A 139 -2.45 -9.02 4.68
C ARG A 139 -1.95 -8.69 3.27
N PHE A 140 -2.33 -9.47 2.26
CA PHE A 140 -1.95 -9.23 0.86
C PHE A 140 -3.14 -8.80 0.00
N MET A 141 -2.85 -8.01 -1.03
CA MET A 141 -3.82 -7.53 -2.01
C MET A 141 -3.25 -7.62 -3.42
N VAL A 142 -4.08 -8.03 -4.38
CA VAL A 142 -3.78 -7.89 -5.81
C VAL A 142 -4.18 -6.49 -6.28
N GLY A 143 -3.29 -5.85 -7.03
CA GLY A 143 -3.55 -4.61 -7.76
C GLY A 143 -2.87 -4.63 -9.12
N THR A 144 -3.19 -3.67 -9.99
CA THR A 144 -2.64 -3.59 -11.36
C THR A 144 -1.64 -2.46 -11.55
N ASP A 145 -1.63 -1.46 -10.66
CA ASP A 145 -0.84 -0.24 -10.78
C ASP A 145 -1.00 0.42 -12.16
N THR A 146 -2.25 0.77 -12.48
CA THR A 146 -2.62 1.39 -13.74
C THR A 146 -2.43 2.92 -13.66
N PHE A 147 -1.19 3.37 -13.48
CA PHE A 147 -0.85 4.79 -13.27
C PHE A 147 -0.82 5.65 -14.55
N THR A 148 -0.96 5.03 -15.73
CA THR A 148 -1.16 5.75 -17.02
C THR A 148 -2.31 5.12 -17.83
N PRO A 149 -2.94 5.88 -18.75
CA PRO A 149 -4.01 5.35 -19.59
C PRO A 149 -3.59 4.12 -20.43
N GLU A 150 -2.35 4.07 -20.90
CA GLU A 150 -1.85 2.97 -21.73
C GLU A 150 -1.83 1.65 -20.96
N ARG A 151 -1.65 1.70 -19.62
CA ARG A 151 -1.66 0.51 -18.78
C ARG A 151 -3.07 -0.10 -18.64
N LEU A 152 -4.15 0.63 -18.94
CA LEU A 152 -5.51 0.08 -18.91
C LEU A 152 -5.66 -1.10 -19.86
N PHE A 153 -4.95 -1.07 -20.99
CA PHE A 153 -4.96 -2.14 -21.98
C PHE A 153 -4.52 -3.50 -21.40
N TYR A 154 -3.60 -3.49 -20.43
CA TYR A 154 -3.02 -4.70 -19.84
C TYR A 154 -3.81 -5.24 -18.63
N VAL A 155 -4.86 -4.55 -18.17
CA VAL A 155 -5.66 -4.99 -17.02
C VAL A 155 -6.24 -6.41 -17.21
N PRO A 156 -6.83 -6.78 -18.36
CA PRO A 156 -7.32 -8.14 -18.56
C PRO A 156 -6.22 -9.20 -18.52
N GLU A 157 -5.03 -8.91 -19.06
CA GLU A 157 -3.88 -9.80 -19.02
C GLU A 157 -3.36 -9.98 -17.59
N HIS A 158 -3.19 -8.90 -16.84
CA HIS A 158 -2.81 -8.94 -15.43
C HIS A 158 -3.84 -9.71 -14.58
N ALA A 159 -5.13 -9.52 -14.84
CA ALA A 159 -6.18 -10.27 -14.14
C ALA A 159 -6.13 -11.77 -14.46
N THR A 160 -5.85 -12.14 -15.71
CA THR A 160 -5.71 -13.53 -16.15
C THR A 160 -4.50 -14.19 -15.51
N TRP A 161 -3.35 -13.51 -15.56
CA TRP A 161 -2.12 -13.96 -14.91
C TRP A 161 -2.27 -14.10 -13.40
N SER A 162 -2.95 -13.15 -12.75
CA SER A 162 -3.18 -13.18 -11.31
C SER A 162 -4.04 -14.38 -10.89
N ARG A 163 -5.15 -14.63 -11.60
CA ARG A 163 -6.00 -15.80 -11.34
C ARG A 163 -5.24 -17.12 -11.50
N ALA A 164 -4.31 -17.19 -12.45
CA ALA A 164 -3.55 -18.41 -12.71
C ALA A 164 -2.67 -18.81 -11.51
N TRP A 165 -1.87 -17.90 -10.95
CA TRP A 165 -1.06 -18.23 -9.78
C TRP A 165 -1.90 -18.35 -8.50
N LEU A 166 -2.97 -17.57 -8.36
CA LEU A 166 -3.88 -17.67 -7.21
C LEU A 166 -4.52 -19.06 -7.11
N ALA A 167 -4.83 -19.70 -8.25
CA ALA A 167 -5.40 -21.04 -8.30
C ALA A 167 -4.46 -22.14 -7.74
N ASP A 168 -3.19 -21.83 -7.51
CA ASP A 168 -2.23 -22.74 -6.88
C ASP A 168 -2.26 -22.70 -5.34
N LEU A 169 -2.96 -21.72 -4.74
CA LEU A 169 -3.18 -21.60 -3.30
C LEU A 169 -4.49 -22.29 -2.88
N PRO A 170 -4.66 -22.62 -1.57
CA PRO A 170 -5.95 -23.00 -1.04
C PRO A 170 -7.04 -21.96 -1.38
N PRO A 171 -8.26 -22.37 -1.79
CA PRO A 171 -9.28 -21.45 -2.30
C PRO A 171 -9.60 -20.27 -1.37
N GLU A 172 -9.66 -20.52 -0.06
CA GLU A 172 -9.95 -19.50 0.94
C GLU A 172 -8.85 -18.44 1.06
N ILE A 173 -7.59 -18.83 0.86
CA ILE A 173 -6.44 -17.92 0.87
C ILE A 173 -6.41 -17.15 -0.47
N ALA A 174 -6.63 -17.85 -1.58
CA ALA A 174 -6.70 -17.23 -2.90
C ALA A 174 -7.77 -16.11 -2.94
N GLU A 175 -8.98 -16.36 -2.42
CA GLU A 175 -10.04 -15.35 -2.36
C GLU A 175 -9.70 -14.16 -1.46
N ARG A 176 -9.01 -14.40 -0.33
CA ARG A 176 -8.55 -13.32 0.55
C ARG A 176 -7.64 -12.36 -0.18
N ILE A 177 -6.59 -12.90 -0.81
CA ILE A 177 -5.58 -12.12 -1.52
C ILE A 177 -6.17 -11.46 -2.78
N ALA A 178 -7.07 -12.16 -3.48
CA ALA A 178 -7.68 -11.67 -4.70
C ALA A 178 -8.58 -10.45 -4.49
N TRP A 179 -9.38 -10.42 -3.42
CA TRP A 179 -10.35 -9.33 -3.23
C TRP A 179 -10.84 -9.11 -1.79
N LYS A 180 -11.04 -10.16 -0.96
CA LYS A 180 -11.69 -9.98 0.35
C LYS A 180 -10.88 -9.07 1.29
N ASN A 181 -9.55 -9.14 1.24
CA ASN A 181 -8.70 -8.26 2.06
C ASN A 181 -8.89 -6.79 1.66
N GLY A 182 -8.96 -6.50 0.36
CA GLY A 182 -9.21 -5.17 -0.16
C GLY A 182 -10.59 -4.65 0.26
N GLU A 183 -11.63 -5.49 0.14
CA GLU A 183 -12.98 -5.16 0.59
C GLU A 183 -13.03 -4.91 2.10
N ALA A 184 -12.42 -5.77 2.91
CA ALA A 184 -12.39 -5.61 4.37
C ALA A 184 -11.66 -4.33 4.79
N LEU A 185 -10.52 -4.02 4.17
CA LEU A 185 -9.70 -2.87 4.54
C LEU A 185 -10.31 -1.54 4.09
N LEU A 186 -10.86 -1.49 2.87
CA LEU A 186 -11.33 -0.27 2.21
C LEU A 186 -12.85 -0.09 2.31
N GLY A 187 -13.63 -1.17 2.22
CA GLY A 187 -15.09 -1.14 2.29
C GLY A 187 -15.59 -0.63 3.64
N GLY A 188 -14.94 -1.04 4.74
CA GLY A 188 -15.22 -0.53 6.09
C GLY A 188 -14.93 0.96 6.26
N ALA A 189 -14.01 1.53 5.47
CA ALA A 189 -13.71 2.97 5.49
C ALA A 189 -14.76 3.81 4.76
N LEU A 190 -15.46 3.23 3.78
CA LEU A 190 -16.51 3.90 2.99
C LEU A 190 -17.92 3.73 3.59
N GLY A 191 -18.15 2.66 4.35
CA GLY A 191 -19.47 2.30 4.90
C GLY A 191 -19.89 3.07 6.16
N LYS A 192 -18.98 3.77 6.85
CA LYS A 192 -19.32 4.64 8.00
C LYS A 192 -19.97 5.94 7.49
N ARG A 193 -21.27 5.89 7.18
CA ARG A 193 -22.10 7.09 7.10
C ARG A 193 -22.23 7.69 8.51
N PRO A 194 -22.11 9.03 8.67
CA PRO A 194 -22.50 9.68 9.91
C PRO A 194 -23.99 9.46 10.19
#